data_AF-A0A535WZ32-F1
#
_entry.id   AF-A0A535WZ32-F1
#
_cell.length_a   1.000
_cell.length_b   1.000
_cell.length_c   1.000
_cell.angle_alpha   90.00
_cell.angle_beta   90.00
_cell.angle_gamma   90.00
#
_symmetry.space_group_name_H-M   'P 1'
#
loop_
_entity.id
_entity.type
_entity.pdbx_description
1 polymer ?
#
loop_
_entity_poly.entity_id
_entity_poly.type
_entity_poly.pdbx_seq_one_letter_code
_entity_poly.pdbx_strand_id
1 'polypeptide(L)'
;IRSGETFLNQVYAAITSSPNWSSTVLVINYDEWGGFFDHVPPSQTPIPAADQVAGNADGLRGFRVPCLAIAPWAPRSAVARGVYDHTSVLKMIEWRWGLAPLTVRDATANNLAEVLDFSRPNLAAPAVAVPPSPIGVPCPAGALLPSGQPVPAGEEEDEWAALRLIARDDGWPV
;
A
#
# COMPACT_ATOMS: atom_id res chain seq x y z
N ILE A 1 -10.52 1.74 -2.50
CA ILE A 1 -9.51 1.37 -3.53
C ILE A 1 -9.17 2.56 -4.45
N ARG A 2 -10.12 3.13 -5.21
CA ARG A 2 -9.84 4.22 -6.17
C ARG A 2 -9.15 5.48 -5.60
N SER A 3 -9.51 5.91 -4.39
CA SER A 3 -8.80 7.02 -3.72
C SER A 3 -7.34 6.69 -3.40
N GLY A 4 -7.06 5.45 -3.01
CA GLY A 4 -5.70 4.97 -2.75
C GLY A 4 -4.86 4.89 -4.03
N GLU A 5 -5.44 4.38 -5.12
CA GLU A 5 -4.79 4.39 -6.44
C GLU A 5 -4.48 5.81 -6.91
N THR A 6 -5.42 6.75 -6.71
CA THR A 6 -5.22 8.16 -7.05
C THR A 6 -4.07 8.75 -6.25
N PHE A 7 -4.02 8.50 -4.94
CA PHE A 7 -2.95 8.96 -4.07
C PHE A 7 -1.59 8.38 -4.46
N LEU A 8 -1.49 7.07 -4.70
CA LEU A 8 -0.26 6.43 -5.16
C LEU A 8 0.23 7.00 -6.49
N ASN A 9 -0.70 7.31 -7.42
CA ASN A 9 -0.34 7.93 -8.69
C ASN A 9 0.17 9.36 -8.53
N GLN A 10 -0.38 10.14 -7.58
CA GLN A 10 0.14 11.47 -7.25
C GLN A 10 1.58 11.38 -6.73
N VAL A 11 1.87 10.45 -5.83
CA VAL A 11 3.23 10.21 -5.31
C VAL A 11 4.18 9.78 -6.44
N TYR A 12 3.77 8.82 -7.27
CA TYR A 12 4.53 8.36 -8.42
C TYR A 12 4.84 9.51 -9.40
N ALA A 13 3.84 10.32 -9.75
CA ALA A 13 4.00 11.46 -10.64
C ALA A 13 4.93 12.53 -10.06
N ALA A 14 4.79 12.82 -8.75
CA ALA A 14 5.66 13.77 -8.07
C ALA A 14 7.12 13.34 -8.08
N ILE A 15 7.39 12.05 -7.83
CA ILE A 15 8.75 11.50 -7.84
C ILE A 15 9.34 11.47 -9.26
N THR A 16 8.59 10.96 -10.24
CA THR A 16 9.08 10.76 -11.61
C THR A 16 9.22 12.03 -12.42
N SER A 17 8.51 13.10 -12.06
CA SER A 17 8.69 14.45 -12.63
C SER A 17 9.72 15.30 -11.88
N SER A 18 10.21 14.83 -10.73
CA SER A 18 11.20 15.57 -9.94
C SER A 18 12.59 15.58 -10.61
N PRO A 19 13.43 16.61 -10.33
CA PRO A 19 14.82 16.63 -10.80
C PRO A 19 15.67 15.46 -10.26
N ASN A 20 15.21 14.79 -9.20
CA ASN A 20 15.92 13.70 -8.53
C ASN A 20 15.50 12.30 -9.03
N TRP A 21 14.63 12.20 -10.03
CA TRP A 21 14.14 10.91 -10.52
C TRP A 21 15.28 9.98 -10.95
N SER A 22 16.32 10.52 -11.60
CA SER A 22 17.48 9.77 -12.06
C SER A 22 18.29 9.10 -10.95
N SER A 23 18.09 9.53 -9.69
CA SER A 23 18.78 9.02 -8.52
C SER A 23 17.84 8.42 -7.46
N THR A 24 16.57 8.13 -7.79
CA THR A 24 15.55 7.73 -6.82
C THR A 24 15.10 6.28 -7.01
N VAL A 25 14.85 5.59 -5.90
CA VAL A 25 14.13 4.32 -5.84
C VAL A 25 12.88 4.53 -5.00
N LEU A 26 11.70 4.39 -5.61
CA LEU A 26 10.41 4.39 -4.92
C LEU A 26 10.06 2.94 -4.58
N VAL A 27 9.89 2.64 -3.30
CA VAL A 27 9.39 1.35 -2.82
C VAL A 27 7.94 1.54 -2.35
N ILE A 28 7.02 0.76 -2.91
CA ILE A 28 5.63 0.67 -2.44
C ILE A 28 5.47 -0.72 -1.82
N ASN A 29 5.21 -0.78 -0.53
CA ASN A 29 4.92 -1.99 0.22
C ASN A 29 3.66 -1.81 1.07
N TYR A 30 3.22 -2.90 1.69
CA TYR A 30 2.14 -2.91 2.68
C TYR A 30 2.76 -3.24 4.04
N ASP A 31 2.05 -2.93 5.12
CA ASP A 31 2.44 -3.26 6.49
C ASP A 31 1.96 -4.67 6.89
N GLU A 32 0.81 -5.12 6.39
CA GLU A 32 0.23 -6.43 6.64
C GLU A 32 -0.61 -6.97 5.45
N TRP A 33 -1.17 -8.18 5.57
CA TRP A 33 -1.76 -8.93 4.45
C TRP A 33 -3.29 -8.79 4.29
N GLY A 34 -3.94 -8.01 5.14
CA GLY A 34 -5.37 -7.72 5.17
C GLY A 34 -6.26 -8.84 5.73
N GLY A 35 -5.69 -9.88 6.33
CA GLY A 35 -6.46 -11.07 6.76
C GLY A 35 -6.87 -12.01 5.61
N PHE A 36 -6.46 -11.71 4.37
CA PHE A 36 -6.77 -12.54 3.21
C PHE A 36 -5.97 -13.85 3.19
N PHE A 37 -6.51 -14.87 2.53
CA PHE A 37 -5.80 -16.14 2.37
C PHE A 37 -4.60 -15.99 1.43
N ASP A 38 -3.44 -16.49 1.87
CA ASP A 38 -2.27 -16.73 1.02
C ASP A 38 -1.90 -18.21 1.05
N HIS A 39 -1.59 -18.76 -0.12
CA HIS A 39 -1.31 -20.20 -0.26
C HIS A 39 0.12 -20.59 0.13
N VAL A 40 1.04 -19.62 0.29
CA VAL A 40 2.43 -19.88 0.65
C VAL A 40 2.56 -19.77 2.17
N PRO A 41 2.95 -20.85 2.86
CA PRO A 41 3.20 -20.81 4.29
C PRO A 41 4.31 -19.79 4.63
N PRO A 42 4.15 -18.98 5.68
CA PRO A 42 5.20 -18.08 6.15
C PRO A 42 6.51 -18.81 6.43
N SER A 43 7.62 -18.27 5.93
CA SER A 43 8.95 -18.78 6.24
C SER A 43 9.46 -18.22 7.57
N GLN A 44 10.39 -18.93 8.19
CA GLN A 44 11.05 -18.49 9.43
C GLN A 44 12.23 -17.56 9.15
N THR A 45 12.55 -16.75 10.14
CA THR A 45 13.72 -15.87 10.18
C THR A 45 14.29 -15.83 11.60
N PRO A 46 15.59 -15.54 11.79
CA PRO A 46 16.16 -15.36 13.12
C PRO A 46 15.39 -14.33 13.95
N ILE A 47 15.14 -14.67 15.21
CA ILE A 47 14.37 -13.85 16.13
C ILE A 47 15.33 -12.93 16.89
N PRO A 48 15.14 -11.59 16.88
CA PRO A 48 15.87 -10.67 17.74
C PRO A 48 15.68 -11.04 19.22
N ALA A 49 16.70 -10.84 20.05
CA ALA A 49 16.62 -11.14 21.48
C ALA A 49 15.44 -10.41 22.16
N ALA A 50 15.15 -9.18 21.75
CA ALA A 50 14.01 -8.41 22.26
C ALA A 50 12.66 -9.09 21.92
N ASP A 51 12.50 -9.61 20.70
CA ASP A 51 11.30 -10.33 20.29
C ASP A 51 11.16 -11.66 21.03
N GLN A 52 12.27 -12.37 21.28
CA GLN A 52 12.28 -13.59 22.10
C GLN A 52 11.79 -13.30 23.52
N VAL A 53 12.27 -12.22 24.14
CA VAL A 53 11.82 -11.77 25.46
C VAL A 53 10.34 -11.37 25.45
N ALA A 54 9.85 -10.81 24.34
CA ALA A 54 8.44 -10.49 24.13
C ALA A 54 7.54 -11.72 23.88
N GLY A 55 8.12 -12.93 23.88
CA GLY A 55 7.38 -14.19 23.75
C GLY A 55 7.26 -14.71 22.32
N ASN A 56 7.95 -14.11 21.35
CA ASN A 56 8.03 -14.68 20.00
C ASN A 56 8.93 -15.92 20.02
N ALA A 57 8.32 -17.08 19.75
CA ALA A 57 9.01 -18.37 19.70
C ALA A 57 9.01 -19.02 18.31
N ASP A 58 8.24 -18.51 17.34
CA ASP A 58 8.07 -19.17 16.04
C ASP A 58 8.98 -18.61 14.93
N GLY A 59 9.40 -17.35 15.06
CA GLY A 59 10.24 -16.65 14.09
C GLY A 59 9.63 -16.48 12.71
N LEU A 60 8.30 -16.51 12.57
CA LEU A 60 7.65 -16.40 11.26
C LEU A 60 7.70 -14.95 10.71
N ARG A 61 7.93 -14.82 9.39
CA ARG A 61 7.92 -13.52 8.67
C ARG A 61 6.52 -12.95 8.39
N GLY A 62 5.45 -13.70 8.70
CA GLY A 62 4.08 -13.36 8.33
C GLY A 62 3.71 -13.78 6.90
N PHE A 63 2.46 -13.50 6.50
CA PHE A 63 1.98 -13.77 5.15
C PHE A 63 2.57 -12.79 4.13
N ARG A 64 2.53 -13.18 2.85
CA ARG A 64 3.08 -12.36 1.77
C ARG A 64 2.24 -11.11 1.56
N VAL A 65 2.92 -10.00 1.33
CA VAL A 65 2.34 -8.72 0.93
C VAL A 65 2.88 -8.29 -0.43
N PRO A 66 2.14 -7.51 -1.22
CA PRO A 66 2.68 -6.94 -2.46
C PRO A 66 3.84 -5.98 -2.16
N CYS A 67 4.82 -5.95 -3.06
CA CYS A 67 5.91 -4.97 -3.02
C CYS A 67 6.30 -4.59 -4.45
N LEU A 68 6.47 -3.29 -4.70
CA LEU A 68 6.92 -2.73 -5.98
C LEU A 68 8.16 -1.86 -5.74
N ALA A 69 9.22 -2.12 -6.51
CA ALA A 69 10.38 -1.24 -6.60
C ALA A 69 10.35 -0.52 -7.96
N ILE A 70 10.23 0.80 -7.92
CA ILE A 70 10.10 1.67 -9.10
C ILE A 70 11.32 2.58 -9.12
N ALA A 71 12.17 2.40 -10.13
CA ALA A 71 13.41 3.16 -10.27
C ALA A 71 13.87 3.18 -11.74
N PRO A 72 14.76 4.10 -12.13
CA PRO A 72 15.44 4.03 -13.43
C PRO A 72 16.16 2.70 -13.68
N TRP A 73 16.65 2.05 -12.62
CA TRP A 73 17.39 0.79 -12.69
C TRP A 73 16.50 -0.45 -12.54
N ALA A 74 15.19 -0.28 -12.34
CA ALA A 74 14.28 -1.40 -12.21
C ALA A 74 14.05 -2.06 -13.59
N PRO A 75 14.29 -3.38 -13.74
CA PRO A 75 13.96 -4.08 -14.98
C PRO A 75 12.47 -3.96 -15.32
N ARG A 76 12.15 -3.77 -16.61
CA ARG A 76 10.76 -3.64 -17.07
C ARG A 76 10.08 -5.01 -17.15
N SER A 77 8.81 -5.05 -16.74
CA SER A 77 7.99 -6.28 -16.78
C SER A 77 8.65 -7.48 -16.10
N ALA A 78 9.33 -7.24 -14.98
CA ALA A 78 10.02 -8.25 -14.22
C ALA A 78 9.34 -8.50 -12.87
N VAL A 79 9.43 -9.74 -12.39
CA VAL A 79 8.98 -10.14 -11.06
C VAL A 79 10.16 -10.78 -10.35
N ALA A 80 10.58 -10.16 -9.25
CA ALA A 80 11.60 -10.74 -8.37
C ALA A 80 11.03 -11.96 -7.64
N ARG A 81 11.79 -13.05 -7.60
CA ARG A 81 11.37 -14.33 -6.99
C ARG A 81 12.08 -14.67 -5.68
N GLY A 82 12.97 -13.79 -5.22
CA GLY A 82 13.64 -13.94 -3.93
C GLY A 82 12.67 -13.76 -2.76
N VAL A 83 13.10 -14.19 -1.57
CA VAL A 83 12.36 -13.95 -0.33
C VAL A 83 12.73 -12.57 0.20
N TYR A 84 11.77 -11.65 0.20
CA TYR A 84 11.93 -10.32 0.77
C TYR A 84 10.86 -10.11 1.84
N ASP A 85 11.20 -9.34 2.87
CA ASP A 85 10.29 -8.91 3.93
C ASP A 85 10.44 -7.41 4.19
N HIS A 86 9.71 -6.88 5.17
CA HIS A 86 9.76 -5.45 5.50
C HIS A 86 11.18 -4.97 5.85
N THR A 87 12.02 -5.84 6.42
CA THR A 87 13.41 -5.50 6.77
C THR A 87 14.34 -5.45 5.56
N SER A 88 13.91 -5.94 4.39
CA SER A 88 14.66 -5.80 3.13
C SER A 88 14.78 -4.34 2.67
N VAL A 89 13.86 -3.46 3.10
CA VAL A 89 13.97 -2.01 2.92
C VAL A 89 15.11 -1.46 3.77
N LEU A 90 15.19 -1.85 5.04
CA LEU A 90 16.28 -1.48 5.93
C LEU A 90 17.62 -1.98 5.39
N LYS A 91 17.66 -3.23 4.91
CA LYS A 91 18.86 -3.80 4.29
C LYS A 91 19.39 -2.99 3.11
N MET A 92 18.49 -2.45 2.28
CA MET A 92 18.87 -1.58 1.16
C MET A 92 19.42 -0.24 1.64
N ILE A 93 18.82 0.34 2.69
CA ILE A 93 19.30 1.57 3.33
C ILE A 93 20.71 1.33 3.90
N GLU A 94 20.88 0.29 4.71
CA GLU A 94 22.17 -0.11 5.29
C GLU A 94 23.25 -0.25 4.22
N TRP A 95 22.96 -0.99 3.15
CA TRP A 95 23.89 -1.18 2.04
C TRP A 95 24.23 0.14 1.34
N ARG A 96 23.24 1.02 1.11
CA ARG A 96 23.45 2.27 0.38
C ARG A 96 24.33 3.26 1.13
N TRP A 97 24.19 3.32 2.46
CA TRP A 97 24.88 4.31 3.30
C TRP A 97 25.97 3.71 4.20
N GLY A 98 26.24 2.41 4.09
CA GLY A 98 27.24 1.73 4.91
C GLY A 98 26.88 1.69 6.39
N LEU A 99 25.59 1.55 6.72
CA LEU A 99 25.12 1.50 8.10
C LEU A 99 25.20 0.07 8.65
N ALA A 100 25.40 -0.04 9.96
CA ALA A 100 25.26 -1.31 10.65
C ALA A 100 23.77 -1.71 10.78
N PRO A 101 23.44 -3.00 10.74
CA PRO A 101 22.08 -3.47 10.97
C PRO A 101 21.63 -3.20 12.41
N LEU A 102 20.33 -3.02 12.61
CA LEU A 102 19.74 -2.76 13.92
C LEU A 102 19.51 -4.05 14.71
N THR A 103 19.22 -5.16 14.03
CA THR A 103 18.91 -6.46 14.64
C THR A 103 19.46 -7.62 13.81
N VAL A 104 19.10 -8.85 14.18
CA VAL A 104 19.40 -10.02 13.34
C VAL A 104 18.47 -10.12 12.11
N ARG A 105 17.28 -9.50 12.14
CA ARG A 105 16.30 -9.61 11.05
C ARG A 105 16.76 -8.90 9.78
N ASP A 106 17.07 -7.61 9.91
CA ASP A 106 17.65 -6.78 8.84
C ASP A 106 19.06 -7.23 8.47
N ALA A 107 19.89 -7.65 9.45
CA ALA A 107 21.20 -8.25 9.15
C ALA A 107 21.12 -9.43 8.18
N THR A 108 20.08 -10.26 8.29
CA THR A 108 19.88 -11.49 7.50
C THR A 108 18.84 -11.35 6.38
N ALA A 109 18.31 -10.15 6.16
CA ALA A 109 17.39 -9.88 5.07
C ALA A 109 18.12 -9.81 3.71
N ASN A 110 17.40 -10.14 2.64
CA ASN A 110 17.89 -9.94 1.28
C ASN A 110 17.79 -8.46 0.92
N ASN A 111 18.73 -7.95 0.13
CA ASN A 111 18.79 -6.55 -0.22
C ASN A 111 17.91 -6.26 -1.45
N LEU A 112 16.98 -5.30 -1.36
CA LEU A 112 16.19 -4.88 -2.52
C LEU A 112 17.04 -4.34 -3.69
N ALA A 113 18.27 -3.87 -3.43
CA ALA A 113 19.19 -3.47 -4.50
C ALA A 113 19.56 -4.64 -5.44
N GLU A 114 19.43 -5.90 -5.00
CA GLU A 114 19.73 -7.09 -5.81
C GLU A 114 18.80 -7.24 -7.03
N VAL A 115 17.60 -6.63 -7.00
CA VAL A 115 16.65 -6.68 -8.12
C VAL A 115 16.83 -5.53 -9.12
N LEU A 116 17.76 -4.61 -8.84
CA LEU A 116 18.02 -3.43 -9.67
C LEU A 116 19.25 -3.67 -10.56
N ASP A 117 19.16 -3.25 -11.83
CA ASP A 117 20.26 -3.28 -12.79
C ASP A 117 20.84 -1.88 -12.97
N PHE A 118 21.87 -1.57 -12.17
CA PHE A 118 22.54 -0.28 -12.20
C PHE A 118 23.31 0.00 -13.50
N SER A 119 23.56 -1.02 -14.34
CA SER A 119 24.30 -0.88 -15.60
C SER A 119 23.46 -0.33 -16.75
N ARG A 120 22.13 -0.39 -16.64
CA ARG A 120 21.20 -0.01 -17.71
C ARG A 120 20.06 0.89 -17.19
N PRO A 121 20.36 2.14 -16.77
CA PRO A 121 19.33 3.06 -16.33
C PRO A 121 18.38 3.42 -17.48
N ASN A 122 17.08 3.34 -17.22
CA ASN A 122 16.01 3.77 -18.10
C ASN A 122 15.11 4.77 -17.39
N LEU A 123 15.31 6.06 -17.71
CA LEU A 123 14.58 7.17 -17.11
C LEU A 123 13.11 7.30 -17.58
N ALA A 124 12.67 6.52 -18.56
CA ALA A 124 11.30 6.59 -19.05
C ALA A 124 10.30 6.26 -17.93
N ALA A 125 9.49 7.23 -17.54
CA ALA A 125 8.44 7.07 -16.55
C ALA A 125 7.09 7.29 -17.22
N PRO A 126 6.43 6.23 -17.72
CA PRO A 126 5.13 6.40 -18.37
C PRO A 126 4.10 6.89 -17.35
N ALA A 127 3.20 7.76 -17.81
CA ALA A 127 2.05 8.17 -17.01
C ALA A 127 1.11 6.98 -16.80
N VAL A 128 0.61 6.81 -15.58
CA VAL A 128 -0.36 5.78 -15.24
C VAL A 128 -1.75 6.43 -15.22
N ALA A 129 -2.66 5.94 -16.06
CA ALA A 129 -4.04 6.38 -16.08
C ALA A 129 -4.78 5.74 -14.89
N VAL A 130 -5.10 6.54 -13.88
CA VAL A 130 -5.94 6.12 -12.76
C VAL A 130 -7.31 6.77 -12.90
N PRO A 131 -8.41 6.01 -12.90
CA PRO A 131 -9.75 6.58 -12.93
C PRO A 131 -9.94 7.55 -11.76
N PRO A 132 -10.56 8.73 -11.98
CA PRO A 132 -10.85 9.65 -10.89
C PRO A 132 -11.68 8.92 -9.83
N SER A 133 -11.36 9.15 -8.57
CA SER A 133 -12.15 8.59 -7.48
C SER A 133 -13.60 9.06 -7.64
N PRO A 134 -14.61 8.18 -7.59
CA PRO A 134 -15.98 8.60 -7.45
C PRO A 134 -16.08 9.13 -6.03
N ILE A 135 -15.70 10.39 -5.84
CA ILE A 135 -16.22 11.15 -4.72
C ILE A 135 -17.70 11.19 -5.03
N GLY A 136 -18.50 10.43 -4.28
CA GLY A 136 -19.95 10.58 -4.31
C GLY A 136 -20.18 12.07 -4.16
N VAL A 137 -20.79 12.70 -5.17
CA VAL A 137 -21.14 14.12 -5.07
C VAL A 137 -21.93 14.21 -3.76
N PRO A 138 -21.57 15.14 -2.84
CA PRO A 138 -22.37 15.32 -1.63
C PRO A 138 -23.82 15.39 -2.06
N CYS A 139 -24.69 14.58 -1.44
CA CYS A 139 -26.12 14.69 -1.70
C CYS A 139 -26.45 16.18 -1.63
N PRO A 140 -27.03 16.79 -2.69
CA PRO A 140 -27.31 18.21 -2.68
C PRO A 140 -28.06 18.55 -1.39
N ALA A 141 -27.58 19.53 -0.63
CA ALA A 141 -28.34 20.02 0.50
C ALA A 141 -29.70 20.49 -0.04
N GLY A 142 -30.78 19.85 0.42
CA GLY A 142 -32.13 20.07 -0.14
C GLY A 142 -32.51 19.15 -1.30
N ALA A 143 -31.78 18.06 -1.56
CA ALA A 143 -32.29 16.96 -2.36
C ALA A 143 -33.65 16.53 -1.78
N LEU A 144 -34.66 16.50 -2.64
CA LEU A 144 -35.98 16.04 -2.25
C LEU A 144 -35.99 14.51 -2.36
N LEU A 145 -36.54 13.84 -1.34
CA LEU A 145 -36.97 12.46 -1.48
C LEU A 145 -37.94 12.34 -2.68
N PRO A 146 -38.16 11.13 -3.24
CA PRO A 146 -39.20 10.92 -4.26
C PRO A 146 -40.58 11.44 -3.83
N SER A 147 -40.81 11.51 -2.51
CA SER A 147 -41.99 12.09 -1.86
C SER A 147 -42.03 13.63 -1.83
N GLY A 148 -41.03 14.32 -2.36
CA GLY A 148 -40.95 15.79 -2.39
C GLY A 148 -40.53 16.43 -1.06
N GLN A 149 -40.07 15.65 -0.07
CA GLN A 149 -39.64 16.15 1.23
C GLN A 149 -38.12 16.40 1.28
N PRO A 150 -37.63 17.46 1.95
CA PRO A 150 -36.20 17.68 2.13
C PRO A 150 -35.56 16.55 2.94
N VAL A 151 -34.37 16.10 2.56
CA VAL A 151 -33.56 15.22 3.45
C VAL A 151 -33.25 16.02 4.74
N PRO A 152 -33.59 15.50 5.94
CA PRO A 152 -33.30 16.16 7.20
C PRO A 152 -31.79 16.38 7.33
N ALA A 153 -31.37 17.55 7.81
CA ALA A 153 -29.98 17.76 8.21
C ALA A 153 -29.69 16.84 9.40
N GLY A 154 -28.85 15.83 9.20
CA GLY A 154 -28.51 14.88 10.26
C GLY A 154 -27.79 15.59 11.41
N GLU A 155 -28.41 15.58 12.59
CA GLU A 155 -27.64 15.58 13.84
C GLU A 155 -26.90 14.23 13.92
N GLU A 156 -25.70 14.22 14.50
CA GLU A 156 -24.68 13.14 14.45
C GLU A 156 -25.14 11.72 14.85
N GLU A 157 -26.39 11.50 15.27
CA GLU A 157 -26.89 10.21 15.75
C GLU A 157 -27.63 9.34 14.72
N ASP A 158 -27.94 9.80 13.50
CA ASP A 158 -28.66 8.93 12.55
C ASP A 158 -28.30 9.17 11.07
N GLU A 159 -27.00 9.09 10.75
CA GLU A 159 -26.49 9.15 9.36
C GLU A 159 -27.17 8.17 8.39
N TRP A 160 -27.82 7.13 8.91
CA TRP A 160 -28.45 6.08 8.12
C TRP A 160 -29.98 6.18 8.05
N ALA A 161 -30.61 7.11 8.75
CA ALA A 161 -32.07 7.26 8.75
C ALA A 161 -32.63 7.55 7.34
N ALA A 162 -31.99 8.46 6.61
CA ALA A 162 -32.39 8.80 5.25
C ALA A 162 -32.23 7.60 4.29
N LEU A 163 -31.17 6.81 4.46
CA LEU A 163 -30.91 5.63 3.65
C LEU A 163 -31.87 4.48 3.95
N ARG A 164 -32.27 4.29 5.21
CA ARG A 164 -33.32 3.34 5.59
C ARG A 164 -34.67 3.70 4.97
N LEU A 165 -35.02 4.99 4.92
CA LEU A 165 -36.26 5.43 4.29
C LEU A 165 -36.28 5.13 2.78
N ILE A 166 -35.19 5.43 2.08
CA ILE A 166 -35.05 5.13 0.64
C ILE A 166 -35.13 3.62 0.40
N ALA A 167 -34.44 2.82 1.21
CA ALA A 167 -34.48 1.36 1.08
C ALA A 167 -35.90 0.78 1.27
N ARG A 168 -36.70 1.32 2.21
CA ARG A 168 -38.11 0.92 2.38
C ARG A 168 -38.98 1.32 1.19
N ASP A 169 -38.82 2.54 0.67
CA ASP A 169 -39.57 3.01 -0.50
C ASP A 169 -39.28 2.15 -1.75
N ASP A 170 -38.05 1.68 -1.89
CA ASP A 170 -37.63 0.76 -2.96
C ASP A 170 -37.96 -0.72 -2.66
N GLY A 171 -38.71 -1.01 -1.58
CA GLY A 171 -39.21 -2.34 -1.24
C GLY A 171 -38.19 -3.28 -0.58
N TRP A 172 -37.05 -2.74 -0.12
CA TRP A 172 -36.03 -3.52 0.59
C TRP A 172 -36.39 -3.66 2.08
N PRO A 173 -36.19 -4.85 2.67
CA PRO A 173 -36.36 -5.03 4.11
C PRO A 173 -35.19 -4.39 4.87
N VAL A 174 -35.46 -3.32 5.62
CA VAL A 174 -34.52 -2.60 6.50
C VAL A 174 -35.11 -2.22 7.84
#